data_AF-A0A392W475-F1
#
_entry.id   AF-A0A392W475-F1
#
_cell.length_a   1.000
_cell.length_b   1.000
_cell.length_c   1.000
_cell.angle_alpha   90.00
_cell.angle_beta   90.00
_cell.angle_gamma   90.00
#
_symmetry.space_group_name_H-M   'P 1'
#
loop_
_entity.id
_entity.type
_entity.pdbx_description
1 polymer ?
#
loop_
_entity_poly.entity_id
_entity_poly.type
_entity_poly.pdbx_seq_one_letter_code
_entity_poly.pdbx_strand_id
1 'polypeptide(L)' 'MLQLDKEIAYQKEIDLLKRKLEKASLEAEVKSIQEISDFCQENHPNGYCIPEGISEE' A
#
# COMPACT_ATOMS: atom_id res chain seq x y z
N MET A 1 12.76 26.05 -27.75
CA MET A 1 11.91 26.36 -26.58
C MET A 1 10.81 25.31 -26.41
N LEU A 2 9.89 25.15 -27.37
CA LEU A 2 8.71 24.25 -27.25
C LEU A 2 9.00 22.78 -26.85
N GLN A 3 10.09 22.19 -27.32
CA GLN A 3 10.45 20.80 -26.96
C GLN A 3 10.97 20.67 -25.53
N LEU A 4 11.69 21.68 -25.03
CA LEU A 4 12.19 21.69 -23.65
C LEU A 4 11.04 21.86 -22.66
N ASP A 5 10.06 22.71 -22.99
CA ASP A 5 8.87 22.92 -22.16
C ASP A 5 8.04 21.62 -22.04
N LYS A 6 7.95 20.85 -23.14
CA LYS A 6 7.29 19.54 -23.17
C LYS A 6 8.02 18.51 -22.31
N GLU A 7 9.35 18.46 -22.41
CA GLU A 7 10.19 17.57 -21.60
C GLU A 7 10.04 17.88 -20.09
N ILE A 8 10.06 19.17 -19.73
CA ILE A 8 9.85 19.61 -18.34
C ILE A 8 8.45 19.24 -17.84
N ALA A 9 7.42 19.37 -18.69
CA ALA A 9 6.06 18.97 -18.33
C ALA A 9 5.98 17.47 -18.04
N TYR A 10 6.58 16.63 -18.89
CA TYR A 10 6.60 15.19 -18.66
C TYR A 10 7.39 14.79 -17.42
N GLN A 11 8.53 15.43 -17.17
CA GLN A 11 9.29 15.15 -15.94
C GLN A 11 8.47 15.44 -14.68
N LYS A 12 7.74 16.57 -14.66
CA LYS A 12 6.85 16.91 -13.53
C LYS A 12 5.71 15.91 -13.37
N GLU A 13 5.14 15.43 -14.47
CA GLU A 13 4.06 14.43 -14.46
C GLU A 13 4.57 13.07 -13.94
N ILE A 14 5.75 12.63 -14.38
CA ILE A 14 6.41 11.42 -13.90
C ILE A 14 6.66 11.52 -12.39
N ASP A 15 7.19 12.64 -11.91
CA ASP A 15 7.47 12.83 -10.49
C ASP A 15 6.18 12.83 -9.63
N LEU A 16 5.10 13.41 -10.16
CA LEU A 16 3.79 13.36 -9.53
C LEU A 16 3.25 11.92 -9.46
N LEU A 17 3.36 11.17 -10.56
CA LEU A 17 2.91 9.77 -10.62
C LEU A 17 3.70 8.87 -9.68
N LYS A 18 5.03 9.05 -9.56
CA LYS A 18 5.85 8.32 -8.60
C LYS A 18 5.39 8.55 -7.15
N ARG A 19 5.14 9.81 -6.76
CA ARG A 19 4.63 10.13 -5.41
C ARG A 19 3.26 9.51 -5.15
N LYS A 20 2.37 9.49 -6.15
CA LYS A 20 1.07 8.83 -6.03
C LYS A 20 1.21 7.32 -5.84
N LEU A 21 2.14 6.69 -6.55
CA LEU A 21 2.42 5.26 -6.44
C LEU A 21 2.96 4.90 -5.05
N GLU A 22 3.94 5.67 -4.56
CA GLU A 22 4.51 5.47 -3.21
C GLU A 22 3.44 5.60 -2.13
N LYS A 23 2.59 6.65 -2.23
CA LYS A 23 1.46 6.82 -1.31
C LYS A 23 0.47 5.66 -1.38
N ALA A 24 0.08 5.21 -2.57
CA ALA A 24 -0.85 4.09 -2.72
C ALA A 24 -0.26 2.78 -2.17
N SER A 25 1.05 2.57 -2.32
CA SER A 25 1.75 1.42 -1.74
C SER A 25 1.70 1.45 -0.21
N LEU A 26 1.98 2.60 0.41
CA LEU A 26 1.90 2.76 1.86
C LEU A 26 0.46 2.60 2.37
N GLU A 27 -0.53 3.14 1.67
CA GLU A 27 -1.94 2.98 2.02
C GLU A 27 -2.37 1.50 1.96
N ALA A 28 -1.89 0.74 0.98
CA ALA A 28 -2.15 -0.70 0.87
C ALA A 28 -1.49 -1.49 2.02
N GLU A 29 -0.25 -1.16 2.37
CA GLU A 29 0.46 -1.78 3.50
C GLU A 29 -0.23 -1.48 4.83
N VAL A 30 -0.59 -0.21 5.08
CA VAL A 30 -1.33 0.19 6.28
C VAL A 30 -2.68 -0.54 6.35
N LYS A 31 -3.39 -0.66 5.23
CA LYS A 31 -4.65 -1.39 5.18
C LYS A 31 -4.47 -2.87 5.53
N SER A 32 -3.45 -3.53 4.97
CA SER A 32 -3.12 -4.92 5.30
C SER A 32 -2.81 -5.11 6.79
N ILE A 33 -2.00 -4.21 7.37
CA ILE A 33 -1.68 -4.23 8.80
C ILE A 33 -2.93 -4.01 9.64
N GLN A 34 -3.81 -3.09 9.25
CA GLN A 34 -5.06 -2.82 9.95
C GLN A 34 -5.98 -4.04 9.92
N GLU A 35 -6.13 -4.71 8.76
CA GLU A 35 -6.94 -5.92 8.63
C GLU A 35 -6.41 -7.04 9.54
N ILE A 36 -5.09 -7.23 9.64
CA ILE A 36 -4.48 -8.19 10.56
C ILE A 36 -4.70 -7.79 12.02
N SER A 37 -4.54 -6.50 12.36
CA SER A 37 -4.77 -6.00 13.71
C SER A 37 -6.22 -6.20 14.14
N ASP A 38 -7.18 -5.84 13.28
CA ASP A 38 -8.61 -5.99 13.54
C ASP A 38 -8.92 -7.47 13.78
N PHE A 39 -8.41 -8.36 12.92
CA PHE A 39 -8.55 -9.80 13.08
C PHE A 39 -8.03 -10.26 14.45
N CYS A 40 -6.81 -9.90 14.86
CA CYS A 40 -6.29 -10.31 16.17
C CYS A 40 -7.05 -9.71 17.38
N GLN A 41 -7.78 -8.62 17.20
CA GLN A 41 -8.62 -8.03 18.23
C GLN A 41 -9.99 -8.69 18.33
N GLU A 42 -10.39 -9.49 17.34
CA GLU A 42 -11.63 -10.26 17.41
C GLU A 42 -11.55 -11.30 18.54
N ASN A 43 -12.68 -11.53 19.22
CA ASN A 43 -12.76 -12.58 20.22
C ASN A 43 -12.79 -13.95 19.52
N HIS A 44 -11.62 -14.53 19.29
CA HIS A 44 -11.51 -15.85 18.68
C HIS A 44 -12.00 -16.94 19.66
N PRO A 45 -12.92 -17.83 19.24
CA PRO A 45 -13.45 -18.89 20.10
C PRO A 45 -12.38 -19.88 20.59
N ASN A 46 -11.28 -20.03 19.84
CA ASN A 46 -10.13 -20.86 20.22
C ASN A 46 -8.95 -20.06 20.80
N GLY A 47 -9.08 -18.73 20.97
CA GLY A 47 -8.03 -17.86 21.54
C GLY A 47 -6.77 -17.67 20.67
N TYR A 48 -6.66 -18.32 19.50
CA TYR A 48 -5.54 -18.15 18.59
C TYR A 48 -5.85 -17.10 17.52
N CYS A 49 -4.97 -16.10 17.37
CA CYS A 49 -4.94 -15.21 16.20
C CYS A 49 -4.01 -15.83 15.14
N ILE A 50 -4.57 -16.63 14.22
CA ILE A 50 -3.86 -17.14 13.04
C ILE A 50 -4.53 -16.57 11.80
N PRO A 51 -3.93 -15.56 11.14
CA PRO A 51 -4.42 -15.05 9.87
C PRO A 51 -4.42 -16.18 8.81
N GLU A 52 -5.51 -16.33 8.05
CA GLU A 52 -5.54 -17.24 6.90
C GLU A 52 -4.47 -16.81 5.89
N GLY A 53 -3.39 -17.59 5.76
CA GLY A 53 -2.29 -17.29 4.81
C GLY A 53 -0.86 -17.58 5.29
N ILE A 54 -0.65 -17.86 6.59
CA ILE A 54 0.64 -18.31 7.16
C ILE A 54 0.61 -19.79 7.59
N SER A 55 -0.16 -20.61 6.87
CA SER A 55 -0.02 -22.06 6.95
C SER A 55 1.08 -22.48 5.97
N GLU A 56 2.33 -22.43 6.40
CA GLU A 56 3.36 -23.29 5.82
C GLU A 56 3.03 -24.73 6.25
N GLU A 57 2.31 -25.46 5.38
CA GLU A 57 2.20 -26.92 5.46
C GLU A 57 3.50 -27.57 4.97
#